data_AF-A0A3N0XP17-F1
#
_entry.id   AF-A0A3N0XP17-F1
#
_cell.length_a   1.000
_cell.length_b   1.000
_cell.length_c   1.000
_cell.angle_alpha   90.00
_cell.angle_beta   90.00
_cell.angle_gamma   90.00
#
_symmetry.space_group_name_H-M   'P 1'
#
loop_
_entity.id
_entity.type
_entity.pdbx_description
1 polymer ?
#
loop_
_entity_poly.entity_id
_entity_poly.type
_entity_poly.pdbx_seq_one_letter_code
_entity_poly.pdbx_strand_id
1 'polypeptide(L)'
;MEVGKHSASQGQGSRGGVPLEPFVHQVGGHTSMMRYDDHTVCKPLITREQRFYESLPPEMKEFTPEYKGKIEDLYAVRFSQI
;
A
#
# COMPACT_ATOMS: atom_id res chain seq x y z
N MET A 1 -14.92 32.95 -5.54
CA MET A 1 -15.58 31.95 -6.41
C MET A 1 -15.07 30.60 -5.96
N GLU A 2 -15.97 29.80 -5.39
CA GLU A 2 -15.75 28.42 -4.97
C GLU A 2 -15.40 27.56 -6.20
N VAL A 3 -14.37 26.71 -6.09
CA VAL A 3 -14.24 25.54 -6.95
C VAL A 3 -14.14 24.34 -6.02
N GLY A 4 -15.18 23.52 -6.09
CA GLY A 4 -15.47 22.44 -5.17
C GLY A 4 -14.55 21.24 -5.27
N LYS A 5 -14.39 20.63 -4.09
CA LYS A 5 -14.40 19.20 -3.75
C LYS A 5 -14.51 18.22 -4.93
N HIS A 6 -13.53 17.32 -5.04
CA HIS A 6 -13.78 15.94 -5.43
C HIS A 6 -13.24 15.01 -4.35
N SER A 7 -14.13 14.61 -3.45
CA SER A 7 -13.95 13.45 -2.58
C SER A 7 -14.11 12.21 -3.47
N ALA A 8 -13.04 11.49 -3.76
CA ALA A 8 -13.16 10.18 -4.40
C ALA A 8 -13.47 9.13 -3.33
N SER A 9 -14.76 8.93 -3.05
CA SER A 9 -15.26 7.68 -2.49
C SER A 9 -15.15 6.61 -3.57
N GLN A 10 -14.27 5.61 -3.41
CA GLN A 10 -14.34 4.42 -4.26
C GLN A 10 -15.17 3.34 -3.56
N GLY A 11 -16.40 3.21 -4.06
CA GLY A 11 -17.32 2.14 -3.75
C GLY A 11 -16.85 0.79 -4.27
N GLN A 12 -17.39 -0.23 -3.61
CA GLN A 12 -17.32 -1.63 -4.02
C GLN A 12 -17.83 -1.85 -5.46
N GLY A 13 -17.20 -2.79 -6.16
CA GLY A 13 -17.87 -3.56 -7.22
C GLY A 13 -17.51 -3.21 -8.66
N SER A 14 -16.29 -3.55 -9.09
CA SER A 14 -16.01 -3.86 -10.49
C SER A 14 -15.01 -4.99 -10.54
N ARG A 15 -15.23 -6.00 -11.40
CA ARG A 15 -14.25 -7.06 -11.68
C ARG A 15 -13.03 -6.54 -12.48
N GLY A 16 -12.76 -5.25 -12.41
CA GLY A 16 -11.58 -4.60 -12.97
C GLY A 16 -10.54 -4.49 -11.86
N GLY A 17 -9.37 -5.08 -12.06
CA GLY A 17 -8.26 -4.96 -11.12
C GLY A 17 -7.89 -3.52 -10.84
N VAL A 18 -7.23 -3.27 -9.70
CA VAL A 18 -6.69 -1.95 -9.37
C VAL A 18 -5.41 -1.74 -10.18
N PRO A 19 -5.32 -0.71 -11.02
CA PRO A 19 -4.10 -0.41 -11.76
C PRO A 19 -3.00 -0.01 -10.78
N LEU A 20 -1.83 -0.63 -10.93
CA LEU A 20 -0.63 -0.31 -10.16
C LEU A 20 0.33 0.51 -11.01
N GLU A 21 0.84 1.60 -10.46
CA GLU A 21 1.82 2.46 -11.12
C GLU A 21 3.19 2.39 -10.43
N PRO A 22 4.32 2.55 -11.14
CA PRO A 22 5.62 2.61 -10.50
C PRO A 22 5.69 3.72 -9.44
N PHE A 23 6.18 3.39 -8.24
CA PHE A 23 6.41 4.40 -7.21
C PHE A 23 7.75 5.12 -7.43
N VAL A 24 7.70 6.25 -8.14
CA VAL A 24 8.91 7.00 -8.58
C VAL A 24 9.71 7.64 -7.45
N HIS A 25 9.14 7.75 -6.26
CA HIS A 25 9.82 8.28 -5.08
C HIS A 25 10.61 7.20 -4.32
N GLN A 26 10.78 6.01 -4.89
CA GLN A 26 11.67 4.98 -4.34
C GLN A 26 13.12 5.48 -4.35
N VAL A 27 13.70 5.62 -3.15
CA VAL A 27 15.07 6.12 -2.96
C VAL A 27 16.10 5.01 -2.70
N GLY A 28 15.71 3.74 -2.72
CA GLY A 28 16.62 2.60 -2.51
C GLY A 28 15.93 1.23 -2.54
N GLY A 29 16.72 0.17 -2.32
CA GLY A 29 16.26 -1.22 -2.29
C GLY A 29 16.22 -1.92 -3.66
N HIS A 30 16.31 -3.25 -3.67
CA HIS A 30 16.25 -4.08 -4.88
C HIS A 30 14.82 -4.51 -5.26
N THR A 31 13.86 -4.26 -4.38
CA THR A 31 12.46 -4.66 -4.53
C THR A 31 11.66 -3.51 -5.11
N SER A 32 10.91 -3.76 -6.19
CA SER A 32 10.02 -2.77 -6.79
C SER A 32 8.88 -2.37 -5.84
N MET A 33 8.60 -1.07 -5.75
CA MET A 33 7.40 -0.54 -5.11
C MET A 33 6.43 0.03 -6.14
N MET A 34 5.14 -0.24 -5.96
CA MET A 34 4.07 0.20 -6.84
C MET A 34 3.04 1.01 -6.06
N ARG A 35 2.59 2.15 -6.58
CA ARG A 35 1.50 2.93 -5.99
C ARG A 35 0.16 2.23 -6.25
N TYR A 36 -0.61 2.02 -5.19
CA TYR A 36 -1.98 1.48 -5.24
C TYR A 36 -3.03 2.59 -5.19
N ASP A 37 -2.81 3.55 -4.29
CA ASP A 37 -3.55 4.81 -4.17
C ASP A 37 -2.61 5.90 -3.63
N ASP A 38 -3.13 7.10 -3.36
CA ASP A 38 -2.34 8.25 -2.90
C ASP A 38 -1.67 8.06 -1.54
N HIS A 39 -2.08 7.05 -0.76
CA HIS A 39 -1.58 6.80 0.60
C HIS A 39 -1.11 5.36 0.81
N THR A 40 -1.06 4.54 -0.25
CA THR A 40 -0.79 3.12 -0.16
C THR A 40 0.14 2.67 -1.27
N VAL A 41 1.23 2.01 -0.87
CA VAL A 41 2.16 1.35 -1.79
C VAL A 41 2.07 -0.17 -1.64
N CYS A 42 2.28 -0.87 -2.75
CA CYS A 42 2.43 -2.30 -2.84
C CYS A 42 3.90 -2.66 -3.04
N LYS A 43 4.32 -3.78 -2.46
CA LYS A 43 5.60 -4.44 -2.74
C LYS A 43 5.38 -5.94 -2.90
N PRO A 44 6.21 -6.65 -3.68
CA PRO A 44 6.26 -8.10 -3.70
C PRO A 44 6.21 -8.71 -2.30
N LEU A 45 5.48 -9.81 -2.16
CA LEU A 45 5.35 -10.51 -0.89
C LEU A 45 6.71 -11.12 -0.49
N ILE A 46 7.31 -10.56 0.54
CA ILE A 46 8.48 -11.11 1.23
C ILE A 46 7.98 -11.71 2.53
N THR A 47 7.93 -13.05 2.64
CA THR A 47 7.34 -13.77 3.79
C THR A 47 7.94 -13.35 5.13
N ARG A 48 9.26 -13.10 5.17
CA ARG A 48 9.93 -12.64 6.41
C ARG A 48 9.39 -11.29 6.86
N GLU A 49 9.16 -10.38 5.92
CA GLU A 49 8.66 -9.04 6.21
C GLU A 49 7.18 -9.06 6.57
N GLN A 50 6.37 -9.86 5.86
CA GLN A 50 4.98 -10.10 6.23
C GLN A 50 4.86 -10.53 7.70
N ARG A 51 5.62 -11.56 8.11
CA ARG A 51 5.60 -12.06 9.49
C ARG A 51 6.02 -10.98 10.49
N PHE A 52 7.02 -10.16 10.15
CA PHE A 52 7.44 -9.05 11.00
C PHE A 52 6.26 -8.11 11.29
N TYR A 53 5.56 -7.65 10.24
CA TYR A 53 4.41 -6.75 10.41
C TYR A 53 3.19 -7.43 11.08
N GLU A 54 2.94 -8.71 10.82
CA GLU A 54 1.88 -9.49 11.51
C GLU A 54 2.16 -9.66 13.01
N SER A 55 3.44 -9.68 13.40
CA SER A 55 3.88 -9.80 14.80
C SER A 55 4.21 -8.47 15.48
N LEU A 56 3.98 -7.34 14.81
CA LEU A 56 4.49 -6.05 15.28
C LEU A 56 3.78 -5.61 16.58
N PRO A 57 4.53 -5.31 17.67
CA PRO A 57 3.95 -4.81 18.91
C PRO A 57 3.16 -3.51 18.69
N PRO A 58 2.04 -3.27 19.40
CA PRO A 58 1.24 -2.06 19.26
C PRO A 58 2.05 -0.76 19.39
N GLU A 59 3.03 -0.74 20.30
CA GLU A 59 3.89 0.41 20.60
C GLU A 59 4.77 0.80 19.41
N MET A 60 5.05 -0.13 18.49
CA MET A 60 5.88 0.11 17.31
C MET A 60 5.06 0.57 16.09
N LYS A 61 3.73 0.43 16.12
CA LYS A 61 2.88 0.74 14.95
C LYS A 61 2.94 2.20 14.55
N GLU A 62 3.06 3.13 15.50
CA GLU A 62 3.19 4.57 15.22
C GLU A 62 4.48 4.91 14.47
N PHE A 63 5.53 4.10 14.63
CA PHE A 63 6.86 4.35 14.07
C PHE A 63 7.15 3.53 12.80
N THR A 64 6.16 2.82 12.28
CA THR A 64 6.31 1.94 11.11
C THR A 64 5.20 2.19 10.11
N PRO A 65 5.39 1.86 8.82
CA PRO A 65 4.29 1.86 7.87
C PRO A 65 3.14 0.96 8.34
N GLU A 66 1.91 1.43 8.21
CA GLU A 66 0.73 0.62 8.49
C GLU A 66 0.65 -0.53 7.50
N TYR A 67 0.68 -1.77 7.99
CA TYR A 67 0.45 -2.95 7.17
C TYR A 67 -1.04 -3.12 6.87
N LYS A 68 -1.43 -2.95 5.60
CA LYS A 68 -2.81 -3.03 5.13
C LYS A 68 -3.18 -4.40 4.53
N GLY A 69 -2.36 -5.42 4.76
CA GLY A 69 -2.59 -6.80 4.31
C GLY A 69 -2.01 -7.14 2.94
N LYS A 70 -2.12 -8.42 2.56
CA LYS A 70 -1.71 -8.97 1.27
C LYS A 70 -2.81 -8.90 0.20
N ILE A 71 -2.39 -8.83 -1.05
CA ILE A 71 -3.23 -8.96 -2.25
C ILE A 71 -2.95 -10.35 -2.84
N GLU A 72 -3.91 -11.27 -2.69
CA GLU A 72 -3.74 -12.68 -3.11
C GLU A 72 -3.43 -12.79 -4.61
N ASP A 73 -4.14 -12.04 -5.44
CA ASP A 73 -4.03 -12.12 -6.91
C ASP A 73 -2.70 -11.57 -7.48
N LEU A 74 -2.01 -10.71 -6.71
CA LEU A 74 -0.78 -10.03 -7.16
C LEU A 74 0.46 -10.47 -6.36
N TYR A 75 0.30 -11.41 -5.43
CA TYR A 75 1.35 -11.86 -4.51
C TYR A 75 2.16 -10.68 -3.94
N ALA A 76 1.43 -9.67 -3.45
CA ALA A 76 1.96 -8.38 -2.99
C ALA A 76 1.38 -8.00 -1.62
N VAL A 77 2.05 -7.09 -0.92
CA VAL A 77 1.64 -6.57 0.39
C VAL A 77 1.52 -5.05 0.35
N ARG A 78 0.51 -4.52 1.04
CA ARG A 78 0.18 -3.10 1.08
C ARG A 78 0.68 -2.44 2.36
N PHE A 79 1.29 -1.25 2.21
CA PHE A 79 1.74 -0.41 3.32
C PHE A 79 1.27 1.02 3.15
N SER A 80 1.04 1.73 4.25
CA SER A 80 0.94 3.18 4.18
C SER A 80 2.25 3.77 3.63
N GLN A 81 2.13 4.79 2.79
CA GLN A 81 3.28 5.62 2.45
C GLN A 81 3.68 6.45 3.69
N ILE A 82 4.98 6.52 3.99
CA ILE A 82 5.56 7.46 4.98
C ILE A 82 5.88 8.78 4.28
#